data_AF-A0A1W9UU60-F1
#
_entry.id   AF-A0A1W9UU60-F1
#
_cell.length_a   1.000
_cell.length_b   1.000
_cell.length_c   1.000
_cell.angle_alpha   90.00
_cell.angle_beta   90.00
_cell.angle_gamma   90.00
#
_symmetry.space_group_name_H-M   'P 1'
#
loop_
_entity.id
_entity.type
_entity.pdbx_description
1 polymer ?
#
loop_
_entity_poly.entity_id
_entity_poly.type
_entity_poly.pdbx_seq_one_letter_code
_entity_poly.pdbx_strand_id
1 'polypeptide(L)'
;MVGAGRLREPDNGQSELIVSKAADVQYVLSQVWPYLTHRRDAASRALAELKSNKSIVVDPKNFNAASFVDFKGEICVIPPNSFALGRTVEYFRIPRSTLTICVGKSSYARCGIIVNVTPFEPSWEGYVTLEISNTTPLPARIYANEGIAQVLFFEGDEECETSYADKKGKYQAQQSIVLPRL
;
A
#
# COMPACT_ATOMS: atom_id res chain seq x y z
N MET A 1 17.90 -19.86 12.15
CA MET A 1 16.56 -20.21 12.67
C MET A 1 15.77 -18.91 12.68
N VAL A 2 14.78 -18.73 11.81
CA VAL A 2 14.01 -17.47 11.71
C VAL A 2 13.08 -17.42 12.93
N GLY A 3 13.39 -16.58 13.92
CA GLY A 3 12.61 -16.47 15.15
C GLY A 3 11.28 -15.76 14.89
N ALA A 4 10.16 -16.40 15.27
CA ALA A 4 8.86 -15.76 15.31
C ALA A 4 8.78 -14.85 16.55
N GLY A 5 8.95 -13.54 16.36
CA GLY A 5 8.74 -12.55 17.42
C GLY A 5 7.30 -12.61 17.93
N ARG A 6 7.12 -12.58 19.26
CA ARG A 6 5.79 -12.55 19.90
C ARG A 6 5.15 -11.17 19.71
N LEU A 7 3.98 -11.15 19.08
CA LEU A 7 3.14 -9.97 18.88
C LEU A 7 2.37 -9.64 20.16
N ARG A 8 2.30 -8.36 20.51
CA ARG A 8 1.43 -7.83 21.57
C ARG A 8 0.27 -7.11 20.87
N GLU A 9 -0.96 -7.52 21.15
CA GLU A 9 -2.15 -6.95 20.51
C GLU A 9 -2.35 -5.48 20.92
N PRO A 10 -2.61 -4.55 19.97
CA PRO A 10 -3.03 -3.20 20.29
C PRO A 10 -4.56 -3.12 20.42
N ASP A 11 -5.01 -2.57 21.55
CA ASP A 11 -6.39 -2.12 21.78
C ASP A 11 -6.74 -1.04 20.73
N ASN A 12 -7.66 -1.39 19.81
CA ASN A 12 -8.64 -0.52 19.13
C ASN A 12 -9.05 -0.99 17.72
N GLY A 13 -8.54 -2.11 17.19
CA GLY A 13 -9.18 -2.90 16.11
C GLY A 13 -9.52 -2.20 14.78
N GLN A 14 -9.09 -0.96 14.56
CA GLN A 14 -9.40 -0.20 13.35
C GLN A 14 -8.19 -0.11 12.42
N SER A 15 -8.38 -0.61 11.20
CA SER A 15 -7.40 -0.58 10.12
C SER A 15 -7.89 0.36 9.02
N GLU A 16 -6.96 1.08 8.42
CA GLU A 16 -7.20 2.00 7.31
C GLU A 16 -6.45 1.50 6.08
N LEU A 17 -7.12 1.56 4.93
CA LEU A 17 -6.55 1.29 3.63
C LEU A 17 -6.91 2.46 2.71
N ILE A 18 -5.97 2.95 1.93
CA ILE A 18 -6.20 3.99 0.94
C ILE A 18 -5.98 3.41 -0.45
N VAL A 19 -7.01 3.35 -1.28
CA VAL A 19 -6.95 2.74 -2.62
C VAL A 19 -6.68 3.80 -3.67
N SER A 20 -5.59 3.65 -4.43
CA SER A 20 -5.35 4.49 -5.61
C SER A 20 -6.23 3.99 -6.76
N LYS A 21 -6.65 4.89 -7.67
CA LYS A 21 -7.16 4.47 -8.98
C LYS A 21 -6.08 4.74 -10.03
N ALA A 22 -5.60 3.71 -10.71
CA ALA A 22 -4.84 3.91 -11.94
C ALA A 22 -5.81 4.48 -13.00
N ALA A 23 -5.65 5.76 -13.31
CA ALA A 23 -6.43 6.42 -14.36
C ALA A 23 -5.85 6.07 -15.73
N ASP A 24 -6.09 4.84 -16.19
CA ASP A 24 -6.00 4.56 -17.61
C ASP A 24 -7.41 4.59 -18.20
N VAL A 25 -7.69 5.64 -18.96
CA VAL A 25 -8.98 5.86 -19.60
C VAL A 25 -9.33 4.67 -20.50
N GLN A 26 -8.36 4.03 -21.16
CA GLN A 26 -8.64 2.83 -21.97
C GLN A 26 -9.05 1.64 -21.11
N TYR A 27 -8.51 1.54 -19.89
CA TYR A 27 -8.78 0.46 -18.96
C TYR A 27 -10.18 0.57 -18.32
N VAL A 28 -10.56 1.76 -17.83
CA VAL A 28 -11.92 2.02 -17.34
C VAL A 28 -12.92 1.66 -18.44
N LEU A 29 -12.68 2.13 -19.66
CA LEU A 29 -13.55 1.83 -20.81
C LEU A 29 -13.70 0.33 -21.05
N SER A 30 -12.62 -0.45 -21.01
CA SER A 30 -12.71 -1.91 -21.19
C SER A 30 -13.52 -2.64 -20.11
N GLN A 31 -13.53 -2.13 -18.87
CA GLN A 31 -14.25 -2.72 -17.74
C GLN A 31 -15.72 -2.28 -17.68
N VAL A 32 -16.05 -1.05 -18.11
CA VAL A 32 -17.45 -0.58 -18.18
C VAL A 32 -18.13 -0.96 -19.50
N TRP A 33 -17.37 -1.24 -20.57
CA TRP A 33 -17.92 -1.58 -21.90
C TRP A 33 -18.93 -2.73 -21.85
N PRO A 34 -18.70 -3.84 -21.12
CA PRO A 34 -19.68 -4.93 -21.00
C PRO A 34 -20.96 -4.53 -20.22
N TYR A 35 -20.89 -3.49 -19.37
CA TYR A 35 -22.02 -2.98 -18.58
C TYR A 35 -22.75 -1.80 -19.27
N LEU A 36 -22.12 -1.17 -20.26
CA LEU A 36 -22.62 0.00 -21.00
C LEU A 36 -23.31 -0.35 -22.33
N THR A 37 -23.31 -1.63 -22.72
CA THR A 37 -23.89 -2.16 -23.97
C THR A 37 -25.40 -1.93 -24.12
N HIS A 38 -26.12 -1.52 -23.07
CA HIS A 38 -27.57 -1.30 -23.13
C HIS A 38 -28.02 0.17 -23.22
N ARG A 39 -27.13 1.17 -23.05
CA ARG A 39 -27.49 2.60 -23.00
C ARG A 39 -26.42 3.47 -23.68
N ARG A 40 -26.48 3.59 -25.01
CA ARG A 40 -25.54 4.37 -25.85
C ARG A 40 -25.31 5.82 -25.36
N ASP A 41 -26.34 6.50 -24.88
CA ASP A 41 -26.24 7.90 -24.45
C ASP A 41 -25.56 8.08 -23.08
N ALA A 42 -25.80 7.15 -22.15
CA ALA A 42 -25.17 7.17 -20.82
C ALA A 42 -23.68 6.79 -20.92
N ALA A 43 -23.36 5.81 -21.77
CA ALA A 43 -21.99 5.41 -22.06
C ALA A 43 -21.18 6.57 -22.65
N SER A 44 -21.77 7.33 -23.57
CA SER A 44 -21.13 8.46 -24.25
C SER A 44 -20.85 9.64 -23.31
N ARG A 45 -21.72 9.92 -22.33
CA ARG A 45 -21.50 10.94 -21.30
C ARG A 45 -20.43 10.53 -20.29
N ALA A 46 -20.46 9.29 -19.80
CA ALA A 46 -19.43 8.77 -18.91
C ALA A 46 -18.04 8.76 -19.60
N LEU A 47 -18.00 8.42 -20.90
CA LEU A 47 -16.82 8.54 -21.76
C LEU A 47 -16.30 9.97 -21.87
N ALA A 48 -17.20 10.94 -22.02
CA ALA A 48 -16.85 12.35 -22.10
C ALA A 48 -16.32 12.89 -20.76
N GLU A 49 -16.91 12.50 -19.62
CA GLU A 49 -16.43 12.85 -18.27
C GLU A 49 -15.09 12.18 -17.93
N LEU A 50 -14.89 10.92 -18.33
CA LEU A 50 -13.62 10.20 -18.15
C LEU A 50 -12.51 10.80 -19.01
N LYS A 51 -12.82 11.26 -20.23
CA LYS A 51 -11.88 11.99 -21.09
C LYS A 51 -11.65 13.43 -20.61
N SER A 52 -12.62 14.06 -19.95
CA SER A 52 -12.49 15.42 -19.43
C SER A 52 -11.82 15.49 -18.05
N ASN A 53 -11.80 14.39 -17.31
CA ASN A 53 -11.05 14.30 -16.07
C ASN A 53 -9.55 14.24 -16.41
N LYS A 54 -8.92 15.40 -16.21
CA LYS A 54 -7.47 15.67 -16.14
C LYS A 54 -6.64 14.39 -16.08
N SER A 55 -5.67 14.26 -16.99
CA SER A 55 -4.51 13.38 -16.81
C SER A 55 -4.03 13.48 -15.35
N ILE A 56 -4.36 12.48 -14.53
CA ILE A 56 -3.90 12.40 -13.15
C ILE A 56 -2.48 11.84 -13.25
N VAL A 57 -1.53 12.73 -13.50
CA VAL A 57 -0.12 12.39 -13.44
C VAL A 57 0.21 12.11 -11.97
N VAL A 58 0.75 10.91 -11.69
CA VAL A 58 1.32 10.60 -10.39
C VAL A 58 2.68 11.29 -10.32
N ASP A 59 2.71 12.49 -9.73
CA ASP A 59 3.93 13.26 -9.47
C ASP A 59 4.27 13.20 -7.97
N PRO A 60 5.35 12.50 -7.58
CA PRO A 60 5.78 12.46 -6.18
C PRO A 60 6.11 13.83 -5.57
N LYS A 61 6.43 14.84 -6.38
CA LYS A 61 6.69 16.22 -5.93
C LYS A 61 5.40 17.03 -5.78
N ASN A 62 4.33 16.64 -6.48
CA ASN A 62 3.04 17.31 -6.45
C ASN A 62 1.91 16.28 -6.36
N PHE A 63 1.94 15.51 -5.27
CA PHE A 63 1.05 14.36 -5.12
C PHE A 63 -0.40 14.80 -4.86
N ASN A 64 -1.32 14.40 -5.73
CA ASN A 64 -2.73 14.71 -5.57
C ASN A 64 -3.44 13.66 -4.69
N ALA A 65 -3.73 14.01 -3.44
CA ALA A 65 -4.46 13.15 -2.50
C ALA A 65 -5.86 12.74 -3.00
N ALA A 66 -6.49 13.51 -3.90
CA ALA A 66 -7.78 13.13 -4.49
C ALA A 66 -7.70 11.93 -5.45
N SER A 67 -6.49 11.45 -5.76
CA SER A 67 -6.26 10.22 -6.54
C SER A 67 -6.53 8.94 -5.75
N PHE A 68 -6.86 9.10 -4.47
CA PHE A 68 -7.05 8.04 -3.50
C PHE A 68 -8.45 8.05 -2.90
N VAL A 69 -8.94 6.87 -2.56
CA VAL A 69 -10.21 6.67 -1.85
C VAL A 69 -9.92 5.89 -0.57
N ASP A 70 -10.36 6.43 0.57
CA ASP A 70 -10.29 5.72 1.84
C ASP A 70 -11.25 4.54 1.85
N PHE A 71 -10.79 3.40 2.37
CA PHE A 71 -11.55 2.18 2.48
C PHE A 71 -11.34 1.52 3.84
N LYS A 72 -12.45 1.07 4.45
CA LYS A 72 -12.47 0.26 5.67
C LYS A 72 -13.39 -0.94 5.46
N GLY A 73 -12.87 -2.14 5.70
CA GLY A 73 -13.64 -3.38 5.58
C GLY A 73 -12.75 -4.61 5.76
N GLU A 74 -13.38 -5.77 5.98
CA GLU A 74 -12.68 -7.04 6.16
C GLU A 74 -12.03 -7.56 4.86
N ILE A 75 -12.60 -7.17 3.71
CA ILE A 75 -12.11 -7.56 2.38
C ILE A 75 -12.04 -6.30 1.52
N CYS A 76 -10.83 -5.97 1.06
CA CYS A 76 -10.63 -4.96 0.03
C CYS A 76 -10.52 -5.63 -1.34
N VAL A 77 -11.26 -5.13 -2.33
CA VAL A 77 -11.06 -5.51 -3.73
C VAL A 77 -10.19 -4.46 -4.41
N ILE A 78 -8.94 -4.82 -4.72
CA ILE A 78 -8.04 -3.96 -5.51
C ILE A 78 -8.37 -4.16 -6.99
N PRO A 79 -8.73 -3.09 -7.72
CA PRO A 79 -8.98 -3.16 -9.15
C PRO A 79 -7.75 -3.68 -9.90
N PRO A 80 -7.92 -4.17 -11.13
CA PRO A 80 -6.79 -4.68 -11.88
C PRO A 80 -5.86 -3.55 -12.30
N ASN A 81 -4.55 -3.84 -12.38
CA ASN A 81 -3.49 -2.88 -12.66
C ASN A 81 -3.51 -1.64 -11.74
N SER A 82 -3.83 -1.85 -10.46
CA SER A 82 -3.98 -0.79 -9.47
C SER A 82 -3.38 -1.21 -8.14
N PHE A 83 -3.29 -0.30 -7.18
CA PHE A 83 -2.69 -0.58 -5.88
C PHE A 83 -3.44 0.09 -4.74
N ALA A 84 -3.28 -0.46 -3.55
CA ALA A 84 -3.75 0.10 -2.30
C ALA A 84 -2.59 0.30 -1.33
N LEU A 85 -2.63 1.39 -0.58
CA LEU A 85 -1.79 1.61 0.58
C LEU A 85 -2.52 1.08 1.80
N GLY A 86 -1.86 0.21 2.57
CA GLY A 86 -2.34 -0.28 3.85
C GLY A 86 -1.42 0.10 4.99
N ARG A 87 -1.91 -0.11 6.19
CA ARG A 87 -1.13 0.00 7.42
C ARG A 87 -1.05 -1.38 8.07
N THR A 88 0.11 -1.76 8.59
CA THR A 88 0.21 -2.96 9.45
C THR A 88 -0.63 -2.80 10.71
N VAL A 89 -1.05 -3.94 11.27
CA VAL A 89 -1.63 -3.98 12.63
C VAL A 89 -0.52 -3.79 13.66
N GLU A 90 0.67 -4.29 13.33
CA GLU A 90 1.85 -4.25 14.15
C GLU A 90 2.51 -2.87 14.14
N TYR A 91 2.89 -2.40 15.32
CA TYR A 91 3.79 -1.27 15.52
C TYR A 91 5.20 -1.81 15.76
N PHE A 92 6.17 -1.32 15.00
CA PHE A 92 7.57 -1.74 15.12
C PHE A 92 8.40 -0.69 15.84
N ARG A 93 9.40 -1.15 16.60
CA ARG A 93 10.51 -0.35 17.12
C ARG A 93 11.80 -1.07 16.80
N ILE A 94 12.55 -0.55 15.84
CA ILE A 94 13.75 -1.22 15.32
C ILE A 94 14.97 -0.82 16.16
N PRO A 95 15.75 -1.78 16.69
CA PRO A 95 16.99 -1.46 17.38
C PRO A 95 17.99 -0.70 16.49
N ARG A 96 18.90 0.07 17.11
CA ARG A 96 19.95 0.82 16.41
C ARG A 96 20.96 -0.08 15.69
N SER A 97 21.12 -1.32 16.12
CA SER A 97 21.98 -2.32 15.49
C SER A 97 21.27 -3.17 14.43
N THR A 98 20.01 -2.88 14.10
CA THR A 98 19.20 -3.75 13.24
C THR A 98 18.67 -3.02 12.02
N LEU A 99 18.83 -3.65 10.85
CA LEU A 99 18.13 -3.29 9.62
C LEU A 99 17.10 -4.37 9.31
N THR A 100 15.97 -4.02 8.70
CA THR A 100 15.02 -5.02 8.24
C THR A 100 14.79 -4.96 6.73
N ILE A 101 14.39 -6.09 6.16
CA ILE A 101 13.83 -6.17 4.81
C ILE A 101 12.46 -6.83 4.92
N CYS A 102 11.45 -6.17 4.38
CA CYS A 102 10.11 -6.72 4.28
C CYS A 102 9.90 -7.34 2.90
N VAL A 103 9.37 -8.55 2.87
CA VAL A 103 9.05 -9.27 1.63
C VAL A 103 7.61 -9.79 1.68
N GLY A 104 6.92 -9.77 0.52
CA GLY A 104 5.58 -10.34 0.40
C GLY A 104 5.58 -11.86 0.65
N LYS A 105 4.49 -12.41 1.19
CA LYS A 105 4.34 -13.86 1.33
C LYS A 105 4.01 -14.52 0.01
N SER A 106 4.49 -15.76 -0.15
CA SER A 106 4.32 -16.54 -1.38
C SER A 106 2.85 -16.77 -1.75
N SER A 107 1.93 -16.87 -0.78
CA SER A 107 0.50 -17.04 -1.02
C SER A 107 -0.08 -15.92 -1.88
N TYR A 108 0.19 -14.66 -1.53
CA TYR A 108 -0.30 -13.50 -2.28
C TYR A 108 0.53 -13.26 -3.54
N ALA A 109 1.85 -13.48 -3.50
CA ALA A 109 2.71 -13.37 -4.67
C ALA A 109 2.26 -14.29 -5.83
N ARG A 110 1.80 -15.51 -5.52
CA ARG A 110 1.29 -16.47 -6.51
C ARG A 110 -0.04 -16.05 -7.15
N CYS A 111 -0.75 -15.09 -6.56
CA CYS A 111 -1.95 -14.50 -7.12
C CYS A 111 -1.66 -13.23 -7.94
N GLY A 112 -0.40 -12.91 -8.22
CA GLY A 112 0.00 -11.68 -8.91
C GLY A 112 -0.12 -10.43 -8.03
N ILE A 113 -0.06 -10.60 -6.71
CA ILE A 113 -0.08 -9.50 -5.74
C ILE A 113 1.33 -9.23 -5.25
N ILE A 114 1.77 -7.99 -5.39
CA ILE A 114 3.06 -7.52 -4.92
C ILE A 114 2.82 -6.71 -3.65
N VAL A 115 3.56 -7.02 -2.59
CA VAL A 115 3.62 -6.17 -1.40
C VAL A 115 4.99 -5.51 -1.39
N ASN A 116 5.02 -4.23 -1.70
CA ASN A 116 6.22 -3.40 -1.70
C ASN A 116 6.29 -2.61 -0.39
N VAL A 117 7.44 -2.69 0.26
CA VAL A 117 7.71 -2.07 1.56
C VAL A 117 9.19 -1.72 1.61
N THR A 118 9.50 -0.47 1.97
CA THR A 118 10.89 -0.04 2.13
C THR A 118 11.49 -0.63 3.41
N PRO A 119 12.80 -0.92 3.44
CA PRO A 119 13.50 -1.37 4.65
C PRO A 119 13.16 -0.53 5.88
N PHE A 120 13.07 -1.16 7.05
CA PHE A 120 12.98 -0.41 8.30
C PHE A 120 14.40 -0.10 8.75
N GLU A 121 14.77 1.16 8.64
CA GLU A 121 16.10 1.64 9.03
C GLU A 121 16.31 1.52 10.55
N PRO A 122 17.57 1.42 11.01
CA PRO A 122 17.88 1.43 12.43
C PRO A 122 17.25 2.60 13.18
N SER A 123 16.71 2.32 14.37
CA SER A 123 15.98 3.28 15.21
C SER A 123 14.69 3.86 14.60
N TRP A 124 14.19 3.29 13.50
CA TRP A 124 12.84 3.61 13.02
C TRP A 124 11.78 2.98 13.92
N GLU A 125 10.71 3.72 14.19
CA GLU A 125 9.50 3.17 14.79
C GLU A 125 8.24 3.67 14.07
N GLY A 126 7.18 2.87 14.10
CA GLY A 126 5.92 3.20 13.46
C GLY A 126 5.07 1.99 13.09
N TYR A 127 3.85 2.26 12.66
CA TYR A 127 3.13 1.32 11.81
C TYR A 127 3.71 1.37 10.41
N VAL A 128 3.79 0.24 9.72
CA VAL A 128 4.38 0.17 8.38
C VAL A 128 3.32 0.48 7.34
N THR A 129 3.65 1.35 6.39
CA THR A 129 2.83 1.53 5.18
C THR A 129 3.15 0.41 4.18
N LEU A 130 2.14 -0.38 3.83
CA LEU A 130 2.21 -1.46 2.84
C LEU A 130 1.72 -0.94 1.50
N GLU A 131 2.52 -1.04 0.43
CA GLU A 131 2.02 -0.85 -0.93
C GLU A 131 1.62 -2.21 -1.50
N ILE A 132 0.31 -2.43 -1.68
CA ILE A 132 -0.25 -3.69 -2.17
C ILE A 132 -0.71 -3.47 -3.61
N SER A 133 0.07 -3.99 -4.55
CA SER A 133 -0.12 -3.80 -5.99
C SER A 133 -0.73 -5.05 -6.63
N ASN A 134 -1.84 -4.87 -7.35
CA ASN A 134 -2.45 -5.90 -8.19
C ASN A 134 -1.96 -5.73 -9.63
N THR A 135 -1.05 -6.59 -10.06
CA THR A 135 -0.48 -6.57 -11.42
C THR A 135 -1.24 -7.46 -12.40
N THR A 136 -2.33 -8.07 -11.96
CA THR A 136 -3.17 -8.92 -12.81
C THR A 136 -4.23 -8.10 -13.54
N PRO A 137 -4.81 -8.62 -14.64
CA PRO A 137 -5.97 -8.01 -15.29
C PRO A 137 -7.31 -8.36 -14.60
N LEU A 138 -7.29 -9.04 -13.45
CA LEU A 138 -8.47 -9.45 -12.68
C LEU A 138 -8.54 -8.76 -11.31
N PRO A 139 -9.75 -8.50 -10.77
CA PRO A 139 -9.87 -7.89 -9.44
C PRO A 139 -9.30 -8.83 -8.37
N ALA A 140 -8.52 -8.28 -7.44
CA ALA A 140 -7.88 -9.06 -6.39
C ALA A 140 -8.51 -8.79 -5.03
N ARG A 141 -8.84 -9.84 -4.28
CA ARG A 141 -9.30 -9.72 -2.89
C ARG A 141 -8.12 -9.75 -1.94
N ILE A 142 -8.03 -8.74 -1.09
CA ILE A 142 -7.09 -8.64 0.02
C ILE A 142 -7.89 -8.69 1.31
N TYR A 143 -7.51 -9.60 2.20
CA TYR A 143 -8.19 -9.82 3.46
C TYR A 143 -7.46 -9.08 4.57
N ALA A 144 -8.20 -8.29 5.35
CA ALA A 144 -7.65 -7.60 6.50
C ALA A 144 -7.22 -8.62 7.58
N ASN A 145 -6.21 -8.26 8.38
CA ASN A 145 -5.69 -9.07 9.49
C ASN A 145 -5.09 -10.43 9.09
N GLU A 146 -4.96 -10.72 7.80
CA GLU A 146 -4.15 -11.84 7.33
C GLU A 146 -2.70 -11.40 7.11
N GLY A 147 -1.76 -12.30 7.42
CA GLY A 147 -0.36 -11.99 7.20
C GLY A 147 -0.02 -11.99 5.71
N ILE A 148 0.10 -10.81 5.10
CA ILE A 148 0.38 -10.60 3.68
C ILE A 148 1.89 -10.46 3.36
N ALA A 149 2.68 -10.08 4.36
CA ALA A 149 4.13 -9.89 4.26
C ALA A 149 4.86 -10.52 5.47
N GLN A 150 6.18 -10.59 5.38
CA GLN A 150 7.07 -11.03 6.44
C GLN A 150 8.31 -10.14 6.49
N VAL A 151 8.86 -9.97 7.68
CA VAL A 151 10.00 -9.09 7.94
C VAL A 151 11.20 -9.93 8.33
N LEU A 152 12.30 -9.73 7.63
CA LEU A 152 13.60 -10.32 7.91
C LEU A 152 14.44 -9.28 8.67
N PHE A 153 15.06 -9.71 9.77
CA PHE A 153 15.87 -8.86 10.63
C PHE A 153 17.35 -9.21 10.42
N PHE A 154 18.15 -8.17 10.21
CA PHE A 154 19.59 -8.26 10.00
C PHE A 154 20.27 -7.43 11.09
N GLU A 155 20.97 -8.13 11.98
CA GLU A 155 21.78 -7.50 13.02
C GLU A 155 23.16 -7.16 12.45
N GLY A 156 23.63 -5.94 12.70
CA GLY A 156 24.97 -5.51 12.36
C GLY A 156 25.97 -5.88 13.46
N ASP A 157 27.24 -6.02 13.08
CA ASP A 157 28.34 -6.28 14.02
C ASP A 157 28.59 -5.07 14.95
N GLU A 158 28.22 -3.86 14.50
CA GLU A 158 28.33 -2.60 15.22
C GLU A 158 27.07 -1.75 15.04
N GLU A 159 26.86 -0.76 15.92
CA GLU A 159 25.76 0.20 15.76
C GLU A 159 26.00 1.11 14.55
N CYS A 160 24.91 1.51 13.86
CA CYS A 160 25.05 2.45 12.76
C CYS A 160 25.53 3.83 13.26
N GLU A 161 26.44 4.47 12.51
CA GLU A 161 26.92 5.82 12.81
C GLU A 161 25.77 6.84 12.83
N THR A 162 24.88 6.78 11.85
CA THR A 162 23.70 7.67 11.74
C THR A 162 22.44 6.84 11.51
N SER A 163 21.54 6.85 12.49
CA SER A 163 20.25 6.15 12.47
C SER A 163 19.13 6.97 11.83
N TYR A 164 17.98 6.35 11.58
CA TYR A 164 16.79 7.04 11.07
C TYR A 164 16.31 8.16 12.00
N ALA A 165 16.39 7.92 13.30
CA ALA A 165 16.04 8.89 14.34
C ALA A 165 16.99 10.10 14.31
N ASP A 166 18.29 9.88 14.13
CA ASP A 166 19.30 10.96 14.06
C ASP A 166 19.05 11.88 12.86
N LYS A 167 18.63 11.30 11.72
CA LYS A 167 18.23 12.02 10.50
C LYS A 167 16.94 12.81 10.66
N LYS A 168 16.22 12.67 11.79
CA LYS A 168 14.85 13.18 11.97
C LYS A 168 13.94 12.77 10.82
N GLY A 169 13.98 11.47 10.49
CA GLY A 169 13.31 10.93 9.31
C GLY A 169 11.81 11.22 9.29
N LYS A 170 11.29 11.45 8.09
CA LYS A 170 9.94 12.01 7.84
C LYS A 170 8.79 11.13 8.33
N TYR A 171 9.02 9.82 8.43
CA TYR A 171 8.02 8.81 8.76
C TYR A 171 8.27 8.19 10.13
N GLN A 172 9.01 8.88 11.02
CA GLN A 172 9.25 8.43 12.38
C GLN A 172 7.96 8.48 13.21
N ALA A 173 7.71 7.42 13.98
CA ALA A 173 6.55 7.23 14.84
C ALA A 173 5.20 7.45 14.14
N GLN A 174 5.11 7.14 12.84
CA GLN A 174 3.88 7.34 12.07
C GLN A 174 2.72 6.48 12.60
N GLN A 175 1.55 7.11 12.75
CA GLN A 175 0.35 6.49 13.35
C GLN A 175 -0.64 5.97 12.31
N SER A 176 -0.66 6.57 11.13
CA SER A 176 -1.60 6.29 10.04
C SER A 176 -0.86 6.22 8.70
N ILE A 177 -1.59 5.98 7.62
CA ILE A 177 -1.02 5.98 6.27
C ILE A 177 -0.62 7.40 5.90
N VAL A 178 0.70 7.64 5.78
CA VAL A 178 1.25 8.93 5.37
C VAL A 178 1.55 8.88 3.87
N LEU A 179 0.94 9.80 3.11
CA LEU A 179 1.23 9.98 1.69
C LEU A 179 2.65 10.53 1.46
N PRO A 180 3.24 10.35 0.26
CA PRO A 180 4.62 10.74 -0.01
C PRO A 180 4.93 12.20 0.34
N ARG A 181 6.06 12.40 1.03
CA ARG A 181 6.66 13.72 1.31
C ARG A 181 8.10 13.74 0.79
N LEU A 182 8.34 14.36 -0.35
CA LEU A 182 9.70 14.57 -0.88
C LEU A 182 10.42 15.75 -0.21
#